data_AF-A0A534B5G1-F1
#
_entry.id   AF-A0A534B5G1-F1
#
_cell.length_a   1.000
_cell.length_b   1.000
_cell.length_c   1.000
_cell.angle_alpha   90.00
_cell.angle_beta   90.00
_cell.angle_gamma   90.00
#
_symmetry.space_group_name_H-M   'P 1'
#
loop_
_entity.id
_entity.type
_entity.pdbx_description
1 polymer ?
#
loop_
_entity_poly.entity_id
_entity_poly.type
_entity_poly.pdbx_seq_one_letter_code
_entity_poly.pdbx_strand_id
1 'polypeptide(L)'
;MRFRSSCLLVCACVAPAIHAEALYVIEQLVVTVSSVPGGSGERVATLRSGDRVELLERQSGGEAHVRLANGAEGWVKAAYLSPELPLQRRLVERSAEVEKLKQDVSRLESDLAAARVAASTPAPTAEP
;
A
#
# COMPACT_ATOMS: atom_id res chain seq x y z
N MET A 1 62.71 -23.95 25.44
CA MET A 1 63.40 -24.64 24.32
C MET A 1 62.32 -25.34 23.49
N ARG A 2 62.04 -25.09 22.21
CA ARG A 2 62.78 -24.50 21.09
C ARG A 2 61.79 -23.88 20.08
N PHE A 3 62.15 -22.70 19.57
CA PHE A 3 61.62 -22.06 18.36
C PHE A 3 61.99 -22.87 17.11
N ARG A 4 61.08 -22.99 16.13
CA ARG A 4 61.38 -23.05 14.68
C ARG A 4 60.15 -22.47 13.94
N SER A 5 60.20 -21.23 13.46
CA SER A 5 60.69 -20.80 12.14
C SER A 5 59.90 -21.33 10.94
N SER A 6 59.40 -20.36 10.16
CA SER A 6 59.25 -20.35 8.70
C SER A 6 58.06 -21.09 8.07
N CYS A 7 57.08 -20.33 7.59
CA CYS A 7 56.89 -20.15 6.14
C CYS A 7 55.93 -18.97 5.90
N LEU A 8 56.46 -17.87 5.34
CA LEU A 8 55.68 -16.72 4.87
C LEU A 8 55.11 -17.10 3.49
N LEU A 9 53.88 -17.60 3.46
CA LEU A 9 53.12 -17.86 2.23
C LEU A 9 52.09 -16.73 2.06
N VAL A 10 52.48 -15.66 1.37
CA VAL A 10 51.56 -14.60 0.97
C VAL A 10 50.75 -15.11 -0.23
N CYS A 11 49.57 -15.64 0.07
CA CYS A 11 48.55 -16.00 -0.91
C CYS A 11 47.80 -14.72 -1.30
N ALA A 12 48.05 -14.20 -2.51
CA ALA A 12 47.30 -13.06 -3.05
C ALA A 12 45.91 -13.55 -3.50
N CYS A 13 44.96 -13.54 -2.58
CA CYS A 13 43.57 -13.89 -2.83
C CYS A 13 42.89 -12.79 -3.68
N VAL A 14 42.70 -13.04 -4.97
CA VAL A 14 41.69 -12.32 -5.76
C VAL A 14 40.33 -12.88 -5.31
N ALA A 15 39.68 -12.20 -4.38
CA ALA A 15 38.33 -12.55 -3.97
C ALA A 15 37.34 -12.09 -5.06
N PRO A 16 36.43 -12.95 -5.54
CA PRO A 16 35.33 -12.49 -6.38
C PRO A 16 34.48 -11.50 -5.56
N ALA A 17 34.16 -10.35 -6.15
CA ALA A 17 33.19 -9.43 -5.58
C ALA A 17 31.81 -10.10 -5.62
N ILE A 18 31.42 -10.71 -4.50
CA ILE A 18 30.05 -11.17 -4.29
C ILE A 18 29.19 -9.90 -4.21
N HIS A 19 28.56 -9.52 -5.32
CA HIS A 19 27.61 -8.41 -5.34
C HIS A 19 26.34 -8.86 -4.62
N ALA A 20 26.05 -8.24 -3.48
CA ALA A 20 24.77 -8.44 -2.81
C ALA A 20 23.65 -7.78 -3.65
N GLU A 21 22.64 -8.57 -4.01
CA GLU A 21 21.43 -8.06 -4.66
C GLU A 21 20.50 -7.46 -3.61
N ALA A 22 20.08 -6.22 -3.82
CA ALA A 22 19.09 -5.56 -2.98
C ALA A 22 17.68 -5.90 -3.50
N LEU A 23 16.88 -6.55 -2.65
CA LEU A 23 15.49 -6.89 -2.94
C LEU A 23 14.56 -6.15 -1.97
N TYR A 24 13.30 -5.96 -2.40
CA TYR A 24 12.26 -5.33 -1.59
C TYR A 24 11.24 -6.36 -1.11
N VAL A 25 10.70 -6.14 0.08
CA VAL A 25 9.62 -6.96 0.62
C VAL A 25 8.31 -6.59 -0.10
N ILE A 26 7.66 -7.58 -0.71
CA ILE A 26 6.39 -7.39 -1.42
C ILE A 26 5.22 -7.23 -0.45
N GLU A 27 4.32 -6.28 -0.73
CA GLU A 27 3.11 -6.00 0.07
C GLU A 27 1.91 -6.87 -0.37
N GLN A 28 2.15 -8.16 -0.63
CA GLN A 28 1.14 -9.13 -1.05
C GLN A 28 0.96 -10.19 0.02
N LEU A 29 0.06 -9.91 0.96
CA LEU A 29 -0.27 -10.84 2.03
C LEU A 29 -1.35 -11.81 1.56
N VAL A 30 -1.15 -13.10 1.85
CA VAL A 30 -2.14 -14.15 1.68
C VAL A 30 -2.34 -14.84 3.02
N VAL A 31 -3.57 -14.82 3.54
CA VAL A 31 -3.91 -15.38 4.86
C VAL A 31 -5.01 -16.42 4.74
N THR A 32 -5.00 -17.38 5.65
CA THR A 32 -6.05 -18.38 5.77
C THR A 32 -7.04 -17.96 6.85
N VAL A 33 -8.33 -18.14 6.57
CA VAL A 33 -9.41 -18.06 7.56
C VAL A 33 -9.66 -19.47 8.10
N SER A 34 -9.59 -19.63 9.42
CA SER A 34 -9.73 -20.90 10.14
C SER A 34 -11.12 -21.03 10.76
N SER A 35 -11.63 -22.24 10.93
CA SER A 35 -12.92 -22.48 11.61
C SER A 35 -12.87 -22.24 13.12
N VAL A 36 -11.68 -22.26 13.72
CA VAL A 36 -11.46 -21.99 15.15
C VAL A 36 -10.35 -20.94 15.35
N PRO A 37 -10.36 -20.18 16.47
CA PRO A 37 -9.30 -19.23 16.79
C PRO A 37 -7.95 -19.94 16.95
N GLY A 38 -6.87 -19.25 16.56
CA GLY A 38 -5.50 -19.73 16.67
C GLY A 38 -5.01 -20.52 15.46
N GLY A 39 -5.86 -20.73 14.45
CA GLY A 39 -5.46 -21.25 13.14
C GLY A 39 -5.25 -22.77 13.05
N SER A 40 -5.56 -23.53 14.10
CA SER A 40 -5.46 -25.00 14.10
C SER A 40 -6.68 -25.72 13.51
N GLY A 41 -7.72 -24.97 13.15
CA GLY A 41 -8.96 -25.52 12.57
C GLY A 41 -8.86 -25.78 11.08
N GLU A 42 -9.99 -26.19 10.52
CA GLU A 42 -10.14 -26.34 9.07
C GLU A 42 -10.06 -24.96 8.38
N ARG A 43 -9.52 -24.96 7.16
CA ARG A 43 -9.53 -23.78 6.29
C ARG A 43 -10.94 -23.51 5.78
N VAL A 44 -11.53 -22.40 6.21
CA VAL A 44 -12.78 -21.87 5.69
C VAL A 44 -12.55 -21.17 4.35
N ALA A 45 -11.50 -20.34 4.27
CA ALA A 45 -11.20 -19.55 3.08
C ALA A 45 -9.73 -19.10 3.02
N THR A 46 -9.35 -18.49 1.90
CA THR A 46 -8.09 -17.77 1.72
C THR A 46 -8.41 -16.34 1.34
N LEU A 47 -7.79 -15.38 2.04
CA LEU A 47 -7.89 -13.96 1.76
C LEU A 47 -6.55 -13.43 1.22
N ARG A 48 -6.64 -12.38 0.42
CA ARG A 48 -5.52 -11.63 -0.13
C ARG A 48 -5.56 -10.18 0.36
N SER A 49 -4.42 -9.48 0.28
CA SER A 49 -4.36 -8.03 0.54
C SER A 49 -5.49 -7.29 -0.19
N GLY A 50 -6.33 -6.58 0.55
CA GLY A 50 -7.43 -5.77 0.02
C GLY A 50 -8.78 -6.47 -0.03
N ASP A 51 -8.86 -7.78 0.26
CA ASP A 51 -10.15 -8.44 0.44
C ASP A 51 -10.88 -7.82 1.63
N ARG A 52 -12.14 -7.46 1.42
CA ARG A 52 -12.99 -6.86 2.45
C ARG A 52 -13.55 -7.97 3.35
N VAL A 53 -13.49 -7.73 4.66
CA VAL A 53 -14.16 -8.52 5.68
C VAL A 53 -14.93 -7.62 6.62
N GLU A 54 -15.99 -8.15 7.23
CA GLU A 54 -16.68 -7.52 8.35
C GLU A 54 -16.15 -8.11 9.65
N LEU A 55 -15.74 -7.28 10.59
CA LEU A 55 -15.31 -7.72 11.91
C LEU A 55 -16.53 -7.97 12.80
N LEU A 56 -16.63 -9.17 13.35
CA LEU A 56 -17.68 -9.54 14.29
C LEU A 56 -17.19 -9.49 15.74
N GLU A 57 -15.97 -9.96 16.01
CA GLU A 57 -15.41 -10.03 17.35
C GLU A 57 -13.88 -9.92 17.34
N ARG A 58 -13.29 -9.36 18.40
CA ARG A 58 -11.85 -9.44 18.69
C ARG A 58 -11.62 -10.14 20.03
N GLN A 59 -10.77 -11.15 20.03
CA GLN A 59 -10.32 -11.81 21.25
C GLN A 59 -9.02 -11.18 21.77
N SER A 60 -8.82 -11.23 23.08
CA SER A 60 -7.59 -10.77 23.75
C SER A 60 -6.33 -11.49 23.28
N GLY A 61 -6.47 -12.71 22.72
CA GLY A 61 -5.37 -13.49 22.12
C GLY A 61 -4.90 -13.01 20.74
N GLY A 62 -5.45 -11.93 20.19
CA GLY A 62 -5.05 -11.38 18.88
C GLY A 62 -5.74 -12.02 17.67
N GLU A 63 -6.78 -12.81 17.92
CA GLU A 63 -7.64 -13.41 16.90
C GLU A 63 -8.87 -12.52 16.67
N ALA A 64 -9.35 -12.48 15.43
CA ALA A 64 -10.54 -11.77 15.01
C ALA A 64 -11.51 -12.74 14.33
N HIS A 65 -12.77 -12.72 14.78
CA HIS A 65 -13.86 -13.39 14.09
C HIS A 65 -14.41 -12.44 13.02
N VAL A 66 -14.50 -12.93 11.79
CA VAL A 66 -14.87 -12.12 10.63
C VAL A 66 -15.93 -12.81 9.78
N ARG A 67 -16.77 -12.00 9.13
CA ARG A 67 -17.67 -12.42 8.05
C ARG A 67 -17.11 -12.02 6.69
N LEU A 68 -17.13 -12.95 5.77
CA LEU A 68 -16.67 -12.78 4.39
C LEU A 68 -17.81 -12.30 3.49
N ALA A 69 -17.46 -11.81 2.30
CA ALA A 69 -18.44 -11.28 1.33
C ALA A 69 -19.49 -12.32 0.87
N ASN A 70 -19.15 -13.61 0.92
CA ASN A 70 -20.07 -14.71 0.59
C ASN A 70 -20.93 -15.17 1.80
N GLY A 71 -20.82 -14.49 2.94
CA GLY A 71 -21.55 -14.82 4.17
C GLY A 71 -20.89 -15.86 5.07
N ALA A 72 -19.79 -16.50 4.63
CA ALA A 72 -19.05 -17.42 5.50
C ALA A 72 -18.38 -16.67 6.66
N GLU A 73 -18.23 -17.33 7.81
CA GLU A 73 -17.59 -16.77 8.99
C GLU A 73 -16.39 -17.61 9.44
N GLY A 74 -15.42 -16.98 10.09
CA GLY A 74 -14.26 -17.69 10.63
C GLY A 74 -13.23 -16.75 11.25
N TRP A 75 -12.09 -17.32 11.62
CA TRP A 75 -11.07 -16.69 12.45
C TRP A 75 -9.79 -16.38 11.67
N VAL A 76 -9.24 -15.19 11.91
CA VAL A 76 -7.96 -14.73 11.35
C VAL A 76 -7.22 -13.88 12.37
N LYS A 77 -5.89 -13.81 12.29
CA LYS A 77 -5.11 -12.90 13.15
C LYS A 77 -5.49 -11.45 12.88
N ALA A 78 -5.86 -10.73 13.94
CA ALA A 78 -6.23 -9.32 13.89
C ALA A 78 -5.10 -8.44 13.34
N ALA A 79 -3.83 -8.85 13.51
CA ALA A 79 -2.65 -8.14 13.01
C ALA A 79 -2.58 -8.04 11.48
N TYR A 80 -3.37 -8.85 10.75
CA TYR A 80 -3.45 -8.80 9.29
C TYR A 80 -4.62 -7.95 8.78
N LEU A 81 -5.44 -7.40 9.67
CA LEU A 81 -6.60 -6.60 9.34
C LEU A 81 -6.30 -5.12 9.58
N SER A 82 -6.70 -4.29 8.63
CA SER A 82 -6.59 -2.82 8.72
C SER A 82 -7.93 -2.20 8.32
N PRO A 83 -8.33 -1.07 8.95
CA PRO A 83 -9.45 -0.28 8.45
C PRO A 83 -9.10 0.47 7.14
N GLU A 84 -7.81 0.57 6.80
CA GLU A 84 -7.35 1.24 5.58
C GLU A 84 -7.14 0.24 4.43
N LEU A 85 -7.39 0.70 3.20
CA LEU A 85 -7.05 -0.06 2.00
C LEU A 85 -5.52 -0.25 1.88
N PRO A 86 -5.04 -1.33 1.23
CA PRO A 86 -3.62 -1.53 0.95
C PRO A 86 -2.99 -0.32 0.23
N LEU A 87 -1.69 -0.08 0.44
CA LEU A 87 -1.04 1.16 -0.01
C LEU A 87 -1.16 1.37 -1.51
N GLN A 88 -0.96 0.35 -2.33
CA GLN A 88 -1.05 0.47 -3.78
C GLN A 88 -2.45 0.94 -4.24
N ARG A 89 -3.53 0.46 -3.59
CA ARG A 89 -4.90 0.92 -3.90
C ARG A 89 -5.07 2.40 -3.56
N ARG A 90 -4.61 2.80 -2.37
CA ARG A 90 -4.65 4.21 -1.93
C ARG A 90 -3.85 5.11 -2.86
N LEU A 91 -2.67 4.69 -3.30
CA LEU A 91 -1.83 5.47 -4.21
C LEU A 91 -2.52 5.72 -5.54
N VAL A 92 -3.19 4.71 -6.11
CA VAL A 92 -3.95 4.85 -7.35
C VAL A 92 -5.15 5.79 -7.18
N GLU A 93 -5.91 5.64 -6.09
CA GLU A 93 -7.07 6.52 -5.82
C GLU A 93 -6.63 7.97 -5.62
N ARG A 94 -5.56 8.20 -4.85
CA ARG A 94 -5.04 9.54 -4.57
C ARG A 94 -4.38 10.17 -5.79
N SER A 95 -3.69 9.41 -6.63
CA SER A 95 -3.11 9.97 -7.86
C SER A 95 -4.19 10.42 -8.84
N ALA A 96 -5.29 9.67 -8.95
CA ALA A 96 -6.45 10.06 -9.75
C ALA A 96 -7.14 11.32 -9.20
N GLU A 97 -7.26 11.44 -7.88
CA GLU A 97 -7.79 12.65 -7.23
C GLU A 97 -6.92 13.88 -7.50
N VAL A 98 -5.60 13.74 -7.39
CA VAL A 98 -4.64 14.84 -7.70
C VAL A 98 -4.77 15.28 -9.14
N GLU A 99 -4.91 14.35 -10.09
CA GLU A 99 -5.07 14.69 -11.50
C GLU A 99 -6.38 15.45 -11.76
N LYS A 100 -7.49 14.98 -11.18
CA LYS A 100 -8.77 15.67 -11.25
C LYS A 100 -8.68 17.09 -10.68
N LEU A 101 -8.06 17.26 -9.51
CA LEU A 101 -7.92 18.56 -8.87
C LEU A 101 -7.10 19.53 -9.72
N LYS A 102 -6.05 19.06 -10.39
CA LYS A 102 -5.27 19.89 -11.33
C LYS A 102 -6.12 20.37 -12.50
N GLN A 103 -6.96 19.49 -13.06
CA GLN A 103 -7.87 19.85 -14.15
C GLN A 103 -8.91 20.88 -13.69
N ASP A 104 -9.48 20.69 -12.50
CA ASP A 104 -10.43 21.62 -11.91
C ASP A 104 -9.80 23.00 -11.67
N VAL A 105 -8.56 23.06 -11.16
CA VAL A 105 -7.82 24.32 -10.99
C VAL A 105 -7.64 25.03 -12.33
N SER A 106 -7.18 24.33 -13.37
CA SER A 106 -6.99 24.94 -14.70
C SER A 106 -8.30 25.45 -15.30
N ARG A 107 -9.40 24.70 -15.14
CA ARG A 107 -10.74 25.14 -15.57
C ARG A 107 -11.14 26.42 -14.86
N LEU A 108 -11.04 26.43 -13.52
CA LEU A 108 -11.44 27.58 -12.71
C LEU A 108 -10.59 28.83 -13.01
N GLU A 109 -9.30 28.66 -13.28
CA GLU A 109 -8.43 29.76 -13.72
C GLU A 109 -8.90 30.34 -15.07
N SER A 110 -9.29 29.49 -16.02
CA SER A 110 -9.83 29.92 -17.31
C SER A 110 -11.19 30.62 -17.16
N ASP A 111 -12.09 30.08 -16.35
CA ASP A 111 -13.41 30.66 -16.07
C ASP A 111 -13.28 32.05 -15.42
N LEU A 112 -12.36 32.18 -14.46
CA LEU A 112 -12.08 33.44 -13.78
C LEU A 112 -11.47 34.47 -14.74
N ALA A 113 -10.58 34.06 -15.64
CA ALA A 113 -10.03 34.94 -16.67
C ALA A 113 -11.13 35.45 -17.62
N ALA A 114 -12.02 34.57 -18.09
CA ALA A 114 -13.15 34.92 -18.95
C ALA A 114 -14.13 35.88 -18.25
N ALA A 115 -14.47 35.61 -16.99
CA ALA A 115 -15.35 36.46 -16.19
C ALA A 115 -14.74 37.86 -15.96
N ARG A 116 -13.43 37.96 -15.73
CA ARG A 116 -12.73 39.26 -15.62
C ARG A 116 -12.79 40.06 -16.91
N VAL A 117 -12.60 39.42 -18.06
CA VAL A 117 -12.71 40.07 -19.37
C VAL A 117 -14.14 40.54 -19.66
N ALA A 118 -15.14 39.73 -19.32
CA ALA A 118 -16.54 40.10 -19.46
C ALA A 118 -16.89 41.32 -18.57
N ALA A 119 -16.37 41.37 -17.35
CA ALA A 119 -16.59 42.48 -16.43
C ALA A 119 -15.86 43.77 -16.81
N SER A 120 -14.78 43.70 -17.60
CA SER A 120 -14.00 44.88 -18.03
C SER A 120 -14.39 45.45 -19.40
N THR A 121 -15.29 44.78 -20.14
CA THR A 121 -15.80 45.27 -21.42
C THR A 121 -16.88 46.32 -21.15
N PRO A 122 -16.66 47.62 -21.45
CA PRO A 122 -17.70 48.64 -21.26
C PRO A 122 -18.89 48.33 -22.17
N ALA A 123 -20.11 48.49 -21.64
CA ALA A 123 -21.33 48.35 -22.42
C ALA A 123 -21.24 49.23 -23.68
N PRO A 124 -21.68 48.75 -24.87
CA PRO A 124 -21.64 49.56 -26.07
C PRO A 124 -22.41 50.85 -25.78
N THR A 125 -21.69 51.98 -25.83
CA THR A 125 -22.26 53.32 -25.77
C THR A 125 -23.37 53.36 -26.81
N ALA A 126 -24.63 53.41 -26.34
CA ALA A 126 -25.75 53.72 -27.21
C ALA A 126 -25.53 55.16 -27.66
N GLU A 127 -24.90 55.34 -28.82
CA GLU A 127 -24.83 56.63 -29.48
C GLU A 127 -26.21 57.03 -30.03
N PRO A 128 -26.52 58.34 -30.01
CA PRO A 128 -27.88 58.89 -30.02
C PRO A 128 -28.64 58.79 -31.35
#